data_AF-B5GMC2-F1
#
_entry.id   AF-B5GMC2-F1
#
_cell.length_a   1.000
_cell.length_b   1.000
_cell.length_c   1.000
_cell.angle_alpha   90.00
_cell.angle_beta   90.00
_cell.angle_gamma   90.00
#
_symmetry.space_group_name_H-M   'P 1'
#
loop_
_entity.id
_entity.type
_entity.pdbx_description
1 polymer ?
#
loop_
_entity_poly.entity_id
_entity_poly.type
_entity_poly.pdbx_seq_one_letter_code
_entity_poly.pdbx_strand_id
1 'polypeptide(L)'
;MTEVFVSYAHEDEEWARGLAHELSRHGLRVFFDAWDVLPGDVIVHRTDAAISAAASALVVISPASARSPRALEEYAALATAAAERNLRFIPVLIGEAVLPPFAANRVWRDFRGVDGTAYDDKIAELASVLLDEAAQVGPAGPVRRSGPAGATGPAPENLAAVLPTPPRPVTEPARPSLVVCYVSADAGYALALVDQLRTAGLSVWSADDLRAGDPQFWMVRQQLAFATAVIVLMSPQSQDSDDITRMILEGMLHQRPFFPLLLDGRRNYHLAHTWYVDARDGRLLNPSELDLLRDLEAARGGGVLPDEPPLAFPAPRTRPSVAAVRVPAAVSLKRLDTYLSEGELAHADLHTTAILLEAADRLDEGWFGTRHVRALSAEVLAGVDALWSDHSRGRQGLRAQAELAPVSRARHTDFLALSVACGWRDSVESPVPRRYRRLTERAGHGPRRGFYPTLRNPQDEPFHDWYDRWSATVLATHLHARRGGAVP
;
A
#
# COMPACT_ATOMS: atom_id res chain seq x y z
N MET A 1 32.64 -4.09 -18.79
CA MET A 1 31.48 -4.37 -17.91
C MET A 1 30.35 -3.49 -18.40
N THR A 2 29.18 -4.05 -18.62
CA THR A 2 27.98 -3.30 -19.00
C THR A 2 27.36 -2.74 -17.72
N GLU A 3 26.95 -1.48 -17.72
CA GLU A 3 26.25 -0.89 -16.57
C GLU A 3 24.75 -0.88 -16.79
N VAL A 4 24.33 -0.64 -18.04
CA VAL A 4 22.95 -0.45 -18.42
C VAL A 4 22.63 -1.30 -19.64
N PHE A 5 21.59 -2.13 -19.56
CA PHE A 5 21.03 -2.86 -20.69
C PHE A 5 19.76 -2.16 -21.18
N VAL A 6 19.61 -1.91 -22.49
CA VAL A 6 18.39 -1.30 -23.06
C VAL A 6 17.67 -2.33 -23.91
N SER A 7 16.44 -2.69 -23.50
CA SER A 7 15.56 -3.61 -24.22
C SER A 7 14.39 -2.85 -24.85
N TYR A 8 14.08 -3.13 -26.11
CA TYR A 8 13.11 -2.38 -26.91
C TYR A 8 12.50 -3.28 -28.00
N ALA A 9 11.33 -2.90 -28.55
CA ALA A 9 10.78 -3.57 -29.72
C ALA A 9 11.44 -3.02 -30.99
N HIS A 10 11.62 -3.85 -32.03
CA HIS A 10 12.39 -3.44 -33.22
C HIS A 10 11.90 -2.13 -33.86
N GLU A 11 10.60 -1.86 -33.84
CA GLU A 11 10.01 -0.62 -34.36
C GLU A 11 10.38 0.64 -33.55
N ASP A 12 10.84 0.49 -32.31
CA ASP A 12 11.25 1.58 -31.42
C ASP A 12 12.77 1.85 -31.45
N GLU A 13 13.51 1.18 -32.36
CA GLU A 13 14.98 1.24 -32.43
C GLU A 13 15.55 2.65 -32.52
N GLU A 14 14.92 3.52 -33.32
CA GLU A 14 15.39 4.90 -33.50
C GLU A 14 15.29 5.69 -32.19
N TRP A 15 14.17 5.54 -31.48
CA TRP A 15 13.96 6.20 -30.20
C TRP A 15 14.90 5.65 -29.12
N ALA A 16 15.00 4.32 -29.02
CA ALA A 16 15.87 3.64 -28.06
C ALA A 16 17.37 3.95 -28.30
N ARG A 17 17.78 4.12 -29.56
CA ARG A 17 19.13 4.58 -29.92
C ARG A 17 19.41 5.99 -29.40
N GLY A 18 18.44 6.90 -29.52
CA GLY A 18 18.55 8.25 -28.97
C GLY A 18 18.77 8.24 -27.46
N LEU A 19 17.94 7.47 -26.74
CA LEU A 19 18.09 7.24 -25.29
C LEU A 19 19.47 6.67 -24.93
N ALA A 20 19.91 5.61 -25.63
CA ALA A 20 21.20 4.98 -25.39
C ALA A 20 22.39 5.93 -25.61
N HIS A 21 22.30 6.79 -26.63
CA HIS A 21 23.34 7.78 -26.92
C HIS A 21 23.44 8.83 -25.80
N GLU A 22 22.31 9.37 -25.35
CA GLU A 22 22.30 10.36 -24.27
C GLU A 22 22.80 9.77 -22.95
N LEU A 23 22.36 8.57 -22.57
CA LEU A 23 22.89 7.88 -21.39
C LEU A 23 24.41 7.66 -21.47
N SER A 24 24.93 7.34 -22.66
CA SER A 24 26.37 7.22 -22.90
C SER A 24 27.11 8.56 -22.76
N ARG A 25 26.50 9.67 -23.17
CA ARG A 25 27.03 11.04 -22.98
C ARG A 25 27.09 11.44 -21.50
N HIS A 26 26.20 10.90 -20.68
CA HIS A 26 26.25 11.01 -19.23
C HIS A 26 27.29 10.07 -18.56
N GLY A 27 28.08 9.34 -19.34
CA GLY A 27 29.20 8.52 -18.85
C GLY A 27 28.86 7.08 -18.50
N LEU A 28 27.63 6.61 -18.82
CA LEU A 28 27.22 5.24 -18.59
C LEU A 28 27.69 4.30 -19.70
N ARG A 29 28.05 3.07 -19.36
CA ARG A 29 28.31 2.01 -20.34
C ARG A 29 27.02 1.27 -20.69
N VAL A 30 26.40 1.71 -21.78
CA VAL A 30 25.15 1.15 -22.29
C VAL A 30 25.42 0.00 -23.25
N PHE A 31 24.76 -1.15 -23.02
CA PHE A 31 24.63 -2.20 -24.00
C PHE A 31 23.35 -2.01 -24.80
N PHE A 32 23.50 -1.92 -26.13
CA PHE A 32 22.41 -1.77 -27.09
C PHE A 32 22.72 -2.68 -28.29
N ASP A 33 21.84 -3.66 -28.51
CA ASP A 33 22.10 -4.79 -29.42
C ASP A 33 22.42 -4.36 -30.85
N ALA A 34 21.80 -3.29 -31.38
CA ALA A 34 22.02 -2.80 -32.73
C ALA A 34 23.45 -2.30 -33.00
N TRP A 35 24.27 -2.02 -31.99
CA TRP A 35 25.69 -1.69 -32.18
C TRP A 35 26.68 -2.58 -31.40
N ASP A 36 26.21 -3.39 -30.44
CA ASP A 36 27.07 -4.25 -29.61
C ASP A 36 27.12 -5.72 -30.07
N VAL A 37 26.17 -6.15 -30.92
CA VAL A 37 26.16 -7.48 -31.53
C VAL A 37 26.83 -7.42 -32.90
N LEU A 38 27.97 -8.11 -33.04
CA LEU A 38 28.72 -8.13 -34.29
C LEU A 38 28.29 -9.30 -35.19
N PRO A 39 28.45 -9.21 -36.52
CA PRO A 39 28.25 -10.34 -37.42
C PRO A 39 29.08 -11.55 -36.99
N GLY A 40 28.42 -12.68 -36.74
CA GLY A 40 29.04 -13.92 -36.24
C GLY A 40 28.81 -14.18 -34.74
N ASP A 41 28.29 -13.20 -33.99
CA ASP A 41 27.91 -13.40 -32.60
C ASP A 41 26.66 -14.28 -32.45
N VAL A 42 26.64 -15.09 -31.40
CA VAL A 42 25.40 -15.74 -30.95
C VAL A 42 24.64 -14.74 -30.08
N ILE A 43 23.60 -14.13 -30.65
CA ILE A 43 22.78 -13.08 -30.02
C ILE A 43 22.36 -13.45 -28.59
N VAL A 44 21.86 -14.68 -28.39
CA VAL A 44 21.40 -15.16 -27.08
C VAL A 44 22.53 -15.12 -26.05
N HIS A 45 23.73 -15.60 -26.38
CA HIS A 45 24.87 -15.61 -25.46
C HIS A 45 25.35 -14.18 -25.13
N ARG A 46 25.35 -13.28 -26.11
CA ARG A 46 25.72 -11.87 -25.90
C ARG A 46 24.72 -11.17 -25.00
N THR A 47 23.43 -11.40 -25.24
CA THR A 47 22.32 -10.84 -24.46
C THR A 47 22.36 -11.35 -23.03
N ASP A 48 22.49 -12.66 -22.80
CA ASP A 48 22.61 -13.24 -21.46
C ASP A 48 23.83 -12.73 -20.70
N ALA A 49 24.97 -12.59 -21.39
CA ALA A 49 26.18 -12.03 -20.80
C ALA A 49 25.99 -10.54 -20.43
N ALA A 50 25.33 -9.76 -21.28
CA ALA A 50 25.03 -8.36 -21.03
C ALA A 50 24.09 -8.19 -19.84
N ILE A 51 22.99 -8.94 -19.79
CA ILE A 51 22.04 -8.94 -18.67
C ILE A 51 22.73 -9.38 -17.37
N SER A 52 23.58 -10.40 -17.43
CA SER A 52 24.29 -10.90 -16.24
C SER A 52 25.35 -9.92 -15.72
N ALA A 53 25.90 -9.06 -16.58
CA ALA A 53 26.88 -8.06 -16.20
C ALA A 53 26.26 -6.70 -15.82
N ALA A 54 25.04 -6.42 -16.28
CA ALA A 54 24.37 -5.14 -16.09
C ALA A 54 23.94 -4.92 -14.62
N ALA A 55 24.13 -3.69 -14.14
CA ALA A 55 23.57 -3.24 -12.86
C ALA A 55 22.11 -2.82 -13.02
N SER A 56 21.75 -2.32 -14.20
CA SER A 56 20.41 -1.83 -14.52
C SER A 56 19.94 -2.29 -15.90
N ALA A 57 18.64 -2.47 -16.07
CA ALA A 57 17.97 -2.74 -17.34
C ALA A 57 16.85 -1.72 -17.55
N LEU A 58 16.88 -1.01 -18.68
CA LEU A 58 15.79 -0.16 -19.16
C LEU A 58 14.97 -0.94 -20.16
N VAL A 59 13.65 -0.87 -20.03
CA VAL A 59 12.71 -1.58 -20.90
C VAL A 59 11.74 -0.57 -21.51
N VAL A 60 11.80 -0.42 -22.83
CA VAL A 60 10.94 0.50 -23.58
C VAL A 60 9.57 -0.14 -23.81
N ILE A 61 8.54 0.45 -23.23
CA ILE A 61 7.15 0.01 -23.33
C ILE A 61 6.41 0.93 -24.28
N SER A 62 5.90 0.36 -25.37
CA SER A 62 5.29 1.07 -26.49
C SER A 62 4.13 0.27 -27.08
N PRO A 63 3.32 0.88 -27.98
CA PRO A 63 2.34 0.12 -28.76
C PRO A 63 2.97 -0.99 -29.63
N ALA A 64 4.25 -0.87 -29.99
CA ALA A 64 4.98 -1.91 -30.72
C ALA A 64 5.35 -3.06 -29.79
N SER A 65 5.90 -2.78 -28.60
CA SER A 65 6.27 -3.82 -27.64
C SER A 65 5.06 -4.60 -27.12
N ALA A 66 3.91 -3.95 -26.93
CA ALA A 66 2.65 -4.62 -26.58
C ALA A 66 2.14 -5.62 -27.62
N ARG A 67 2.53 -5.46 -28.90
CA ARG A 67 2.17 -6.36 -30.01
C ARG A 67 3.24 -7.41 -30.32
N SER A 68 4.39 -7.36 -29.65
CA SER A 68 5.53 -8.25 -29.87
C SER A 68 5.63 -9.27 -28.72
N PRO A 69 5.21 -10.54 -28.93
CA PRO A 69 5.31 -11.58 -27.89
C PRO A 69 6.75 -11.76 -27.40
N ARG A 70 7.72 -11.69 -28.33
CA ARG A 70 9.14 -11.77 -28.02
C ARG A 70 9.59 -10.65 -27.06
N ALA A 71 9.18 -9.41 -27.31
CA ALA A 71 9.54 -8.29 -26.43
C ALA A 71 8.95 -8.50 -25.02
N LEU A 72 7.68 -8.91 -24.93
CA LEU A 72 7.04 -9.19 -23.64
C LEU A 72 7.71 -10.35 -22.88
N GLU A 73 8.13 -11.41 -23.57
CA GLU A 73 8.88 -12.53 -22.97
C GLU A 73 10.24 -12.06 -22.42
N GLU A 74 10.98 -11.26 -23.18
CA GLU A 74 12.26 -10.69 -22.75
C GLU A 74 12.08 -9.76 -21.54
N TYR A 75 11.03 -8.93 -21.54
CA TYR A 75 10.74 -8.01 -20.45
C TYR A 75 10.35 -8.76 -19.17
N ALA A 76 9.58 -9.84 -19.29
CA ALA A 76 9.23 -10.70 -18.17
C ALA A 76 10.46 -11.43 -17.61
N ALA A 77 11.39 -11.86 -18.46
CA ALA A 77 12.65 -12.46 -18.05
C ALA A 77 13.53 -11.46 -17.30
N LEU A 78 13.65 -10.22 -17.79
CA LEU A 78 14.36 -9.13 -17.12
C LEU A 78 13.72 -8.75 -15.77
N ALA A 79 12.38 -8.71 -15.70
CA ALA A 79 11.66 -8.45 -14.47
C ALA A 79 11.88 -9.57 -13.43
N THR A 80 11.96 -10.82 -13.88
CA THR A 80 12.29 -11.98 -13.04
C THR A 80 13.74 -11.92 -12.56
N ALA A 81 14.69 -11.61 -13.45
CA ALA A 81 16.09 -11.41 -13.10
C ALA A 81 16.25 -10.28 -12.07
N ALA A 82 15.49 -9.19 -12.18
CA ALA A 82 15.44 -8.12 -11.18
C ALA A 82 14.78 -8.52 -9.85
N ALA A 83 14.01 -9.61 -9.83
CA ALA A 83 13.48 -10.19 -8.61
C ALA A 83 14.45 -11.19 -7.95
N GLU A 84 15.33 -11.83 -8.71
CA GLU A 84 16.26 -12.85 -8.20
C GLU A 84 17.68 -12.31 -7.95
N ARG A 85 18.07 -11.28 -8.70
CA ARG A 85 19.41 -10.67 -8.70
C ARG A 85 19.32 -9.21 -8.30
N ASN A 86 20.47 -8.58 -8.07
CA ASN A 86 20.58 -7.14 -7.79
C ASN A 86 20.54 -6.30 -9.09
N LEU A 87 19.59 -6.60 -9.99
CA LEU A 87 19.38 -5.89 -11.25
C LEU A 87 18.24 -4.86 -11.05
N ARG A 88 18.51 -3.58 -11.28
CA ARG A 88 17.48 -2.54 -11.26
C ARG A 88 16.71 -2.55 -12.59
N PHE A 89 15.40 -2.79 -12.55
CA PHE A 89 14.54 -2.83 -13.74
C PHE A 89 13.75 -1.53 -13.84
N ILE A 90 13.96 -0.74 -14.90
CA ILE A 90 13.33 0.56 -15.12
C ILE A 90 12.46 0.50 -16.39
N PRO A 91 11.12 0.48 -16.27
CA PRO A 91 10.24 0.64 -17.41
C PRO A 91 10.25 2.09 -17.92
N VAL A 92 10.26 2.25 -19.23
CA VAL A 92 10.28 3.53 -19.93
C VAL A 92 9.09 3.54 -20.90
N LEU A 93 8.07 4.35 -20.60
CA LEU A 93 6.83 4.38 -21.37
C LEU A 93 6.92 5.39 -22.51
N ILE A 94 6.68 4.95 -23.75
CA ILE A 94 6.61 5.79 -24.94
C ILE A 94 5.34 5.50 -25.74
N GLY A 95 4.76 6.54 -26.34
CA GLY A 95 3.48 6.43 -27.05
C GLY A 95 2.33 5.94 -26.17
N GLU A 96 1.13 5.82 -26.74
CA GLU A 96 -0.05 5.38 -25.98
C GLU A 96 -0.07 3.86 -25.76
N ALA A 97 0.63 3.41 -24.72
CA ALA A 97 0.71 1.99 -24.33
C ALA A 97 0.21 1.75 -22.91
N VAL A 98 -0.38 0.58 -22.69
CA VAL A 98 -0.78 0.11 -21.35
C VAL A 98 0.41 -0.61 -20.73
N LEU A 99 0.81 -0.21 -19.52
CA LEU A 99 1.89 -0.88 -18.80
C LEU A 99 1.48 -2.32 -18.43
N PRO A 100 2.27 -3.33 -18.84
CA PRO A 100 2.06 -4.68 -18.37
C PRO A 100 2.22 -4.78 -16.85
N PRO A 101 1.48 -5.68 -16.19
CA PRO A 101 1.58 -6.00 -14.77
C PRO A 101 2.95 -5.87 -14.09
N PHE A 102 3.96 -6.53 -14.65
CA PHE A 102 5.31 -6.61 -14.08
C PHE A 102 6.06 -5.27 -14.13
N ALA A 103 5.73 -4.43 -15.11
CA ALA A 103 6.31 -3.11 -15.29
C ALA A 103 5.57 -2.06 -14.47
N ALA A 104 4.26 -2.21 -14.36
CA ALA A 104 3.39 -1.32 -13.63
C ALA A 104 3.67 -1.36 -12.11
N ASN A 105 4.25 -2.45 -11.60
CA ASN A 105 4.74 -2.57 -10.23
C ASN A 105 6.16 -1.97 -9.99
N ARG A 106 6.69 -1.24 -10.97
CA ARG A 106 8.02 -0.62 -10.90
C ARG A 106 7.86 0.87 -11.15
N VAL A 107 8.65 1.71 -10.49
CA VAL A 107 8.65 3.15 -10.78
C VAL A 107 9.09 3.32 -12.23
N TRP A 108 8.16 3.60 -13.14
CA TRP A 108 8.44 3.81 -14.56
C TRP A 108 8.72 5.29 -14.85
N ARG A 109 9.23 5.56 -16.04
CA ARG A 109 9.40 6.93 -16.54
C ARG A 109 8.57 7.14 -17.79
N ASP A 110 7.67 8.11 -17.74
CA ASP A 110 6.82 8.46 -18.86
C ASP A 110 7.53 9.47 -19.77
N PHE A 111 7.75 9.09 -21.03
CA PHE A 111 8.32 9.94 -22.07
C PHE A 111 7.28 10.33 -23.13
N ARG A 112 5.98 10.06 -22.89
CA ARG A 112 4.90 10.44 -23.80
C ARG A 112 4.78 11.96 -23.87
N GLY A 113 4.87 12.50 -25.08
CA GLY A 113 4.70 13.94 -25.31
C GLY A 113 5.76 14.83 -24.64
N VAL A 114 6.91 14.26 -24.26
CA VAL A 114 8.01 15.00 -23.65
C VAL A 114 9.00 15.41 -24.73
N ASP A 115 9.28 16.72 -24.84
CA ASP A 115 10.25 17.29 -25.77
C ASP A 115 11.11 18.39 -25.13
N GLY A 116 12.19 18.77 -25.83
CA GLY A 116 13.09 19.85 -25.42
C GLY A 116 13.69 19.66 -24.02
N THR A 117 13.63 20.70 -23.19
CA THR A 117 14.25 20.72 -21.86
C THR A 117 13.66 19.67 -20.91
N ALA A 118 12.37 19.35 -21.05
CA ALA A 118 11.73 18.34 -20.21
C ALA A 118 12.26 16.92 -20.52
N TYR A 119 12.66 16.66 -21.76
CA TYR A 119 13.33 15.42 -22.15
C TYR A 119 14.71 15.34 -21.50
N ASP A 120 15.50 16.41 -21.62
CA ASP A 120 16.85 16.49 -21.06
C ASP A 120 16.85 16.33 -19.53
N ASP A 121 15.89 16.95 -18.83
CA ASP A 121 15.73 16.84 -17.37
C ASP A 121 15.40 15.40 -16.95
N LYS A 122 14.49 14.73 -17.67
CA LYS A 122 14.14 13.31 -17.40
C LYS A 122 15.32 12.37 -17.68
N ILE A 123 16.11 12.64 -18.72
CA ILE A 123 17.33 11.88 -19.01
C ILE A 123 18.37 12.09 -17.92
N ALA A 124 18.56 13.32 -17.45
CA ALA A 124 19.50 13.64 -16.38
C ALA A 124 19.09 12.95 -15.05
N GLU A 125 17.80 12.96 -14.70
CA GLU A 125 17.26 12.18 -13.57
C GLU A 125 17.63 10.70 -13.72
N LEU A 126 17.29 10.10 -14.86
CA LEU A 126 17.52 8.69 -15.13
C LEU A 126 19.01 8.33 -15.09
N ALA A 127 19.87 9.16 -15.68
CA ALA A 127 21.31 8.97 -15.65
C ALA A 127 21.88 9.01 -14.23
N SER A 128 21.40 9.93 -13.38
CA SER A 128 21.83 10.02 -11.99
C SER A 128 21.52 8.75 -11.20
N VAL A 129 20.32 8.19 -11.38
CA VAL A 129 19.88 6.93 -10.75
C VAL A 129 20.74 5.75 -11.22
N LEU A 130 21.05 5.69 -12.52
CA LEU A 130 21.84 4.60 -13.10
C LEU A 130 23.31 4.66 -12.67
N LEU A 131 23.89 5.86 -12.53
CA LEU A 131 25.25 6.07 -12.05
C LEU A 131 25.41 5.68 -10.57
N ASP A 132 24.45 6.07 -9.72
CA ASP A 132 24.39 5.67 -8.31
C ASP A 132 24.39 4.13 -8.17
N GLU A 133 23.64 3.43 -9.02
CA GLU A 133 23.54 1.98 -8.99
C GLU A 133 24.83 1.32 -9.50
N ALA A 134 25.43 1.85 -10.58
CA ALA A 134 26.69 1.37 -11.12
C ALA A 134 27.85 1.50 -10.12
N ALA A 135 27.87 2.57 -9.33
CA ALA A 135 28.87 2.78 -8.27
C ALA A 135 28.79 1.73 -7.14
N GLN A 136 27.61 1.17 -6.87
CA GLN A 136 27.41 0.17 -5.83
C GLN A 136 27.86 -1.25 -6.24
N VAL A 137 28.03 -1.52 -7.54
CA VAL A 137 28.40 -2.83 -8.09
C VAL A 137 29.93 -2.98 -8.28
N GLY A 138 30.73 -2.02 -7.81
CA GLY A 138 32.20 -2.03 -7.86
C GLY A 138 32.86 -3.24 -7.14
N PRO A 139 34.13 -3.57 -7.46
CA PRO A 139 34.72 -4.85 -7.06
C PRO A 139 35.05 -4.88 -5.55
N ALA A 140 34.39 -5.80 -4.85
CA ALA A 140 34.68 -6.29 -3.49
C ALA A 140 34.74 -5.24 -2.36
N GLY A 141 33.61 -5.03 -1.68
CA GLY A 141 33.52 -4.39 -0.36
C GLY A 141 32.13 -4.60 0.26
N PRO A 142 31.97 -4.61 1.60
CA PRO A 142 30.71 -4.96 2.24
C PRO A 142 29.64 -3.92 1.90
N VAL A 143 28.46 -4.42 1.57
CA VAL A 143 27.27 -3.66 1.21
C VAL A 143 26.93 -2.64 2.29
N ARG A 144 27.31 -1.38 2.07
CA ARG A 144 26.73 -0.25 2.79
C ARG A 144 25.49 0.17 2.03
N ARG A 145 24.31 -0.27 2.49
CA ARG A 145 23.07 0.42 2.17
C ARG A 145 23.16 1.81 2.80
N SER A 146 23.57 2.80 2.02
CA SER A 146 23.42 4.20 2.38
C SER A 146 21.93 4.44 2.67
N GLY A 147 21.61 4.91 3.87
CA GLY A 147 20.28 5.47 4.14
C GLY A 147 19.99 6.65 3.21
N PRO A 148 18.76 7.19 3.22
CA PRO A 148 18.34 8.21 2.26
C PRO A 148 19.17 9.48 2.47
N ALA A 149 20.16 9.68 1.61
CA ALA A 149 20.83 10.96 1.41
C ALA A 149 20.26 11.55 0.12
N GLY A 150 19.80 12.79 0.25
CA GLY A 150 18.86 13.45 -0.66
C GLY A 150 19.20 13.32 -2.15
N ALA A 151 18.23 12.84 -2.90
CA ALA A 151 18.02 13.21 -4.29
C ALA A 151 16.61 13.82 -4.37
N THR A 152 16.52 15.06 -4.84
CA THR A 152 15.32 15.88 -4.93
C THR A 152 14.79 15.90 -6.37
N GLY A 153 13.54 15.50 -6.63
CA GLY A 153 12.85 15.69 -7.94
C GLY A 153 11.96 14.51 -8.36
N PRO A 154 10.86 14.72 -9.11
CA PRO A 154 9.55 14.18 -8.75
C PRO A 154 9.23 12.80 -9.39
N ALA A 155 8.61 11.89 -8.61
CA ALA A 155 7.98 10.66 -9.09
C ALA A 155 6.43 10.61 -8.91
N PRO A 156 5.66 11.72 -9.00
CA PRO A 156 4.22 11.72 -8.75
C PRO A 156 3.39 11.05 -9.84
N GLU A 157 4.01 10.63 -10.95
CA GLU A 157 3.36 10.03 -12.12
C GLU A 157 2.95 8.55 -11.90
N ASN A 158 3.46 7.90 -10.84
CA ASN A 158 3.47 6.42 -10.75
C ASN A 158 2.39 5.78 -9.88
N LEU A 159 1.38 6.54 -9.44
CA LEU A 159 0.37 6.06 -8.48
C LEU A 159 -0.50 4.89 -8.99
N ALA A 160 -0.64 4.68 -10.30
CA ALA A 160 -1.58 3.70 -10.83
C ALA A 160 -0.88 2.43 -11.34
N ALA A 161 -0.65 1.44 -10.47
CA ALA A 161 -0.71 0.04 -10.91
C ALA A 161 -0.59 -1.02 -9.82
N VAL A 162 -1.53 -1.97 -9.89
CA VAL A 162 -1.66 -3.14 -9.03
C VAL A 162 -1.14 -4.36 -9.78
N LEU A 163 -0.29 -5.15 -9.13
CA LEU A 163 -0.34 -6.61 -9.10
C LEU A 163 0.60 -7.15 -8.00
N PRO A 164 0.25 -8.25 -7.31
CA PRO A 164 0.98 -8.74 -6.16
C PRO A 164 2.34 -9.34 -6.59
N THR A 165 3.42 -8.76 -6.08
CA THR A 165 4.73 -9.43 -6.02
C THR A 165 4.62 -10.65 -5.10
N PRO A 166 5.32 -11.77 -5.35
CA PRO A 166 5.43 -12.85 -4.36
C PRO A 166 5.81 -12.27 -2.98
N PRO A 167 5.24 -12.80 -1.88
CA PRO A 167 5.42 -12.26 -0.56
C PRO A 167 6.89 -12.38 -0.14
N ARG A 168 7.66 -11.32 -0.38
CA ARG A 168 8.96 -11.14 0.27
C ARG A 168 8.70 -10.77 1.72
N PRO A 169 9.37 -11.40 2.70
CA PRO A 169 9.31 -10.95 4.08
C PRO A 169 9.64 -9.46 4.12
N VAL A 170 8.69 -8.66 4.61
CA VAL A 170 8.85 -7.21 4.74
C VAL A 170 9.91 -7.00 5.83
N THR A 171 11.10 -6.57 5.42
CA THR A 171 12.23 -6.33 6.33
C THR A 171 12.18 -4.89 6.83
N GLU A 172 12.59 -4.64 8.07
CA GLU A 172 12.55 -3.28 8.62
C GLU A 172 13.52 -2.36 7.83
N PRO A 173 13.09 -1.16 7.40
CA PRO A 173 13.99 -0.20 6.78
C PRO A 173 15.07 0.25 7.79
N ALA A 174 16.22 0.69 7.28
CA ALA A 174 17.36 1.09 8.11
C ALA A 174 17.00 2.19 9.13
N ARG A 175 16.05 3.05 8.79
CA ARG A 175 15.43 4.02 9.71
C ARG A 175 13.92 4.08 9.44
N PRO A 176 13.09 3.74 10.43
CA PRO A 176 11.66 4.04 10.38
C PRO A 176 11.42 5.53 10.15
N SER A 177 10.44 5.86 9.33
CA SER A 177 10.12 7.25 8.97
C SER A 177 8.64 7.54 9.17
N LEU A 178 8.30 8.82 9.28
CA LEU A 178 6.95 9.34 9.08
C LEU A 178 6.61 9.18 7.59
N VAL A 179 5.54 8.45 7.28
CA VAL A 179 5.11 8.20 5.91
C VAL A 179 4.02 9.19 5.52
N VAL A 180 4.25 10.02 4.51
CA VAL A 180 3.26 10.99 4.01
C VAL A 180 2.52 10.41 2.81
N CYS A 181 1.21 10.18 2.98
CA CYS A 181 0.30 9.67 1.96
C CYS A 181 -0.52 10.82 1.36
N TYR A 182 -0.38 11.04 0.06
CA TYR A 182 -1.08 12.08 -0.69
C TYR A 182 -1.25 11.67 -2.16
N VAL A 183 -2.24 12.28 -2.82
CA VAL A 183 -2.40 12.19 -4.28
C VAL A 183 -1.63 13.30 -4.97
N SER A 184 -1.33 13.13 -6.25
CA SER A 184 -0.62 14.14 -7.06
C SER A 184 -1.29 15.52 -7.04
N ALA A 185 -2.62 15.58 -6.90
CA ALA A 185 -3.37 16.83 -6.75
C ALA A 185 -2.98 17.63 -5.49
N ASP A 186 -2.53 16.96 -4.43
CA ASP A 186 -2.14 17.55 -3.15
C ASP A 186 -0.61 17.75 -3.03
N ALA A 187 0.15 17.46 -4.10
CA ALA A 187 1.61 17.43 -4.06
C ALA A 187 2.25 18.75 -3.61
N GLY A 188 1.66 19.90 -4.00
CA GLY A 188 2.15 21.21 -3.58
C GLY A 188 2.16 21.38 -2.05
N TYR A 189 1.09 20.96 -1.39
CA TYR A 189 1.03 20.99 0.08
C TYR A 189 1.94 19.91 0.69
N ALA A 190 1.95 18.70 0.12
CA ALA A 190 2.78 17.60 0.59
C ALA A 190 4.26 17.96 0.61
N LEU A 191 4.78 18.59 -0.45
CA LEU A 191 6.17 19.02 -0.55
C LEU A 191 6.51 20.06 0.54
N ALA A 192 5.64 21.05 0.76
CA ALA A 192 5.84 22.04 1.81
C ALA A 192 5.83 21.41 3.22
N LEU A 193 4.95 20.42 3.44
CA LEU A 193 4.91 19.67 4.69
C LEU A 193 6.17 18.81 4.89
N VAL A 194 6.60 18.08 3.87
CA VAL A 194 7.80 17.24 3.92
C VAL A 194 9.03 18.10 4.21
N ASP A 195 9.16 19.27 3.57
CA ASP A 195 10.24 20.22 3.83
C ASP A 195 10.22 20.74 5.28
N GLN A 196 9.04 21.10 5.80
CA GLN A 196 8.88 21.52 7.20
C GLN A 196 9.33 20.42 8.17
N LEU A 197 8.88 19.17 7.95
CA LEU A 197 9.18 18.03 8.81
C LEU A 197 10.68 17.69 8.79
N ARG A 198 11.31 17.71 7.60
CA ARG A 198 12.76 17.49 7.44
C ARG A 198 13.57 18.60 8.11
N THR A 199 13.16 19.85 7.94
CA THR A 199 13.78 21.00 8.62
C THR A 199 13.65 20.91 10.14
N ALA A 200 12.56 20.31 10.63
CA ALA A 200 12.35 20.04 12.05
C ALA A 200 13.18 18.86 12.59
N GLY A 201 13.96 18.18 11.74
CA GLY A 201 14.84 17.07 12.10
C GLY A 201 14.19 15.68 12.11
N LEU A 202 12.96 15.55 11.63
CA LEU A 202 12.20 14.30 11.61
C LEU A 202 12.59 13.44 10.39
N SER A 203 12.60 12.11 10.54
CA SER A 203 12.78 11.19 9.41
C SER A 203 11.47 11.05 8.63
N VAL A 204 11.45 11.47 7.35
CA VAL A 204 10.23 11.52 6.53
C VAL A 204 10.43 10.78 5.22
N TRP A 205 9.44 9.96 4.88
CA TRP A 205 9.35 9.25 3.61
C TRP A 205 8.01 9.56 2.92
N SER A 206 8.05 9.68 1.59
CA SER A 206 6.92 9.96 0.72
C SER A 206 7.05 9.22 -0.61
N ALA A 207 5.98 9.20 -1.40
CA ALA A 207 6.04 8.63 -2.75
C ALA A 207 7.09 9.35 -3.64
N ASP A 208 7.40 10.61 -3.38
CA ASP A 208 8.45 11.36 -4.10
C ASP A 208 9.89 10.88 -3.77
N ASP A 209 10.07 10.04 -2.74
CA ASP A 209 11.38 9.44 -2.43
C ASP A 209 11.65 8.15 -3.23
N LEU A 210 10.68 7.71 -4.05
CA LEU A 210 10.82 6.56 -4.93
C LEU A 210 11.72 6.89 -6.13
N ARG A 211 12.70 6.03 -6.41
CA ARG A 211 13.63 6.17 -7.54
C ARG A 211 13.20 5.29 -8.71
N ALA A 212 13.53 5.70 -9.93
CA ALA A 212 13.22 4.95 -11.15
C ALA A 212 13.65 3.47 -11.07
N GLY A 213 12.69 2.56 -11.25
CA GLY A 213 12.84 1.11 -11.11
C GLY A 213 12.63 0.51 -9.71
N ASP A 214 12.41 1.32 -8.68
CA ASP A 214 12.07 0.82 -7.36
C ASP A 214 10.77 -0.03 -7.43
N PRO A 215 10.66 -1.12 -6.65
CA PRO A 215 9.43 -1.92 -6.57
C PRO A 215 8.39 -1.16 -5.74
N GLN A 216 7.66 -0.24 -6.36
CA GLN A 216 6.84 0.75 -5.67
C GLN A 216 5.86 0.15 -4.65
N PHE A 217 5.11 -0.88 -5.04
CA PHE A 217 4.13 -1.52 -4.17
C PHE A 217 4.81 -2.10 -2.92
N TRP A 218 5.93 -2.78 -3.13
CA TRP A 218 6.67 -3.39 -2.04
C TRP A 218 7.31 -2.34 -1.13
N MET A 219 7.88 -1.28 -1.70
CA MET A 219 8.51 -0.21 -0.94
C MET A 219 7.50 0.57 -0.11
N VAL A 220 6.35 0.94 -0.70
CA VAL A 220 5.25 1.60 0.01
C VAL A 220 4.76 0.73 1.16
N ARG A 221 4.49 -0.57 0.91
CA ARG A 221 4.08 -1.52 1.96
C ARG A 221 5.15 -1.66 3.05
N GLN A 222 6.43 -1.72 2.69
CA GLN A 222 7.51 -1.76 3.67
C GLN A 222 7.53 -0.52 4.55
N GLN A 223 7.45 0.66 3.94
CA GLN A 223 7.48 1.92 4.66
C GLN A 223 6.26 2.05 5.57
N LEU A 224 5.07 1.68 5.11
CA LEU A 224 3.86 1.65 5.93
C LEU A 224 3.95 0.62 7.04
N ALA A 225 4.39 -0.60 6.76
CA ALA A 225 4.51 -1.67 7.76
C ALA A 225 5.40 -1.29 8.94
N PHE A 226 6.42 -0.48 8.67
CA PHE A 226 7.37 0.00 9.65
C PHE A 226 7.31 1.51 9.88
N ALA A 227 6.23 2.20 9.51
CA ALA A 227 6.11 3.65 9.68
C ALA A 227 6.15 4.03 11.15
N THR A 228 6.82 5.13 11.50
CA THR A 228 6.75 5.75 12.84
C THR A 228 5.35 6.28 13.08
N ALA A 229 4.81 6.99 12.09
CA ALA A 229 3.40 7.34 11.96
C ALA A 229 3.05 7.50 10.47
N VAL A 230 1.77 7.36 10.15
CA VAL A 230 1.24 7.53 8.80
C VAL A 230 0.49 8.86 8.75
N ILE A 231 1.06 9.82 8.04
CA ILE A 231 0.48 11.14 7.80
C ILE A 231 -0.39 11.03 6.55
N VAL A 232 -1.69 11.29 6.67
CA VAL A 232 -2.64 11.18 5.54
C VAL A 232 -3.20 12.55 5.21
N LEU A 233 -2.93 13.05 4.00
CA LEU A 233 -3.54 14.26 3.49
C LEU A 233 -4.96 13.92 2.99
N MET A 234 -5.97 14.45 3.66
CA MET A 234 -7.37 14.22 3.36
C MET A 234 -7.92 15.36 2.50
N SER A 235 -8.29 15.01 1.28
CA SER A 235 -8.96 15.81 0.27
C SER A 235 -10.02 14.95 -0.43
N PRO A 236 -10.98 15.53 -1.18
CA PRO A 236 -11.90 14.75 -2.01
C PRO A 236 -11.18 13.80 -2.99
N GLN A 237 -10.07 14.24 -3.57
CA GLN A 237 -9.27 13.47 -4.52
C GLN A 237 -8.55 12.30 -3.83
N SER A 238 -8.02 12.53 -2.63
CA SER A 238 -7.41 11.50 -1.79
C SER A 238 -8.44 10.46 -1.31
N GLN A 239 -9.67 10.89 -1.03
CA GLN A 239 -10.78 9.99 -0.66
C GLN A 239 -11.18 9.05 -1.80
N ASP A 240 -11.16 9.54 -3.04
CA ASP A 240 -11.54 8.75 -4.22
C ASP A 240 -10.39 7.87 -4.74
N SER A 241 -9.17 8.05 -4.21
CA SER A 241 -8.00 7.24 -4.57
C SER A 241 -8.00 5.87 -3.89
N ASP A 242 -8.01 4.81 -4.71
CA ASP A 242 -7.85 3.44 -4.24
C ASP A 242 -6.44 3.19 -3.66
N ASP A 243 -5.42 3.90 -4.13
CA ASP A 243 -4.05 3.76 -3.62
C ASP A 243 -3.91 4.34 -2.22
N ILE A 244 -4.46 5.53 -1.97
CA ILE A 244 -4.51 6.09 -0.61
C ILE A 244 -5.33 5.19 0.30
N THR A 245 -6.46 4.67 -0.19
CA THR A 245 -7.27 3.72 0.56
C THR A 245 -6.45 2.50 0.97
N ARG A 246 -5.70 1.89 0.03
CA ARG A 246 -4.79 0.77 0.33
C ARG A 246 -3.67 1.15 1.30
N MET A 247 -3.08 2.34 1.17
CA MET A 247 -2.06 2.81 2.10
C MET A 247 -2.61 2.95 3.53
N ILE A 248 -3.83 3.46 3.69
CA ILE A 248 -4.53 3.52 4.98
C ILE A 248 -4.77 2.11 5.53
N LEU A 249 -5.31 1.19 4.72
CA LEU A 249 -5.59 -0.16 5.16
C LEU A 249 -4.31 -0.92 5.55
N GLU A 250 -3.20 -0.75 4.82
CA GLU A 250 -1.90 -1.33 5.17
C GLU A 250 -1.37 -0.74 6.48
N GLY A 251 -1.48 0.59 6.69
CA GLY A 251 -1.14 1.23 7.95
C GLY A 251 -1.97 0.69 9.13
N MET A 252 -3.28 0.45 8.93
CA MET A 252 -4.18 -0.15 9.93
C MET A 252 -3.82 -1.60 10.22
N LEU A 253 -3.51 -2.40 9.20
CA LEU A 253 -3.06 -3.80 9.33
C LEU A 253 -1.83 -3.88 10.24
N HIS A 254 -0.89 -2.96 10.06
CA HIS A 254 0.32 -2.88 10.86
C HIS A 254 0.16 -2.08 12.15
N GLN A 255 -1.02 -1.55 12.44
CA GLN A 255 -1.34 -0.76 13.63
C GLN A 255 -0.41 0.44 13.79
N ARG A 256 -0.11 1.10 12.68
CA ARG A 256 0.66 2.34 12.71
C ARG A 256 -0.24 3.46 13.23
N PRO A 257 0.30 4.38 14.02
CA PRO A 257 -0.46 5.54 14.44
C PRO A 257 -0.70 6.46 13.23
N PHE A 258 -1.92 6.97 13.11
CA PHE A 258 -2.31 7.88 12.04
C PHE A 258 -2.27 9.32 12.50
N PHE A 259 -1.76 10.20 11.63
CA PHE A 259 -1.77 11.65 11.78
C PHE A 259 -2.51 12.25 10.56
N PRO A 260 -3.86 12.28 10.56
CA PRO A 260 -4.64 12.79 9.43
C PRO A 260 -4.63 14.33 9.38
N LEU A 261 -4.38 14.92 8.22
CA LEU A 261 -4.52 16.36 7.96
C LEU A 261 -5.68 16.58 6.99
N LEU A 262 -6.67 17.37 7.39
CA LEU A 262 -7.77 17.75 6.52
C LEU A 262 -7.40 19.00 5.72
N LEU A 263 -7.20 18.84 4.41
CA LEU A 263 -6.89 19.93 3.48
C LEU A 263 -8.15 20.52 2.84
N ASP A 264 -9.12 19.68 2.50
CA ASP A 264 -10.38 20.12 1.91
C ASP A 264 -11.51 19.12 2.17
N GLY A 265 -12.75 19.60 2.11
CA GLY A 265 -13.95 18.78 2.11
C GLY A 265 -14.25 18.13 3.46
N ARG A 266 -14.38 16.80 3.44
CA ARG A 266 -14.87 15.97 4.55
C ARG A 266 -13.77 15.00 5.00
N ARG A 267 -13.87 14.49 6.23
CA ARG A 267 -12.89 13.52 6.75
C ARG A 267 -12.97 12.19 6.00
N ASN A 268 -11.82 11.55 5.83
CA ASN A 268 -11.76 10.23 5.22
C ASN A 268 -12.55 9.20 6.07
N TYR A 269 -13.38 8.37 5.43
CA TYR A 269 -14.26 7.45 6.17
C TYR A 269 -13.50 6.33 6.91
N HIS A 270 -12.34 5.88 6.43
CA HIS A 270 -11.49 4.92 7.15
C HIS A 270 -10.78 5.54 8.37
N LEU A 271 -10.66 6.86 8.41
CA LEU A 271 -10.02 7.60 9.50
C LEU A 271 -11.03 8.40 10.33
N ALA A 272 -12.33 8.12 10.18
CA ALA A 272 -13.40 8.83 10.88
C ALA A 272 -13.28 8.70 12.40
N HIS A 273 -12.89 7.53 12.91
CA HIS A 273 -12.62 7.28 14.33
C HIS A 273 -11.20 7.71 14.77
N THR A 274 -10.56 8.65 14.07
CA THR A 274 -9.23 9.16 14.43
C THR A 274 -9.28 10.67 14.68
N TRP A 275 -8.46 11.16 15.61
CA TRP A 275 -8.19 12.60 15.72
C TRP A 275 -7.55 13.13 14.43
N TYR A 276 -7.72 14.42 14.14
CA TYR A 276 -7.17 15.03 12.93
C TYR A 276 -6.78 16.49 13.17
N VAL A 277 -5.87 16.97 12.31
CA VAL A 277 -5.50 18.37 12.15
C VAL A 277 -6.39 19.01 11.09
N ASP A 278 -7.04 20.12 11.41
CA ASP A 278 -7.76 20.94 10.43
C ASP A 278 -6.78 21.96 9.83
N ALA A 279 -6.48 21.79 8.54
CA ALA A 279 -5.55 22.60 7.75
C ALA A 279 -6.23 23.17 6.49
N ARG A 280 -7.57 23.29 6.50
CA ARG A 280 -8.36 23.85 5.39
C ARG A 280 -8.12 25.33 5.14
N ASP A 281 -7.44 26.01 6.06
CA ASP A 281 -6.92 27.36 5.91
C ASP A 281 -5.56 27.42 5.20
N GLY A 282 -5.02 26.28 4.79
CA GLY A 282 -3.72 26.16 4.12
C GLY A 282 -2.52 26.27 5.05
N ARG A 283 -2.73 26.27 6.37
CA ARG A 283 -1.61 26.31 7.33
C ARG A 283 -0.88 24.97 7.37
N LEU A 284 0.44 25.01 7.56
CA LEU A 284 1.23 23.83 7.91
C LEU A 284 1.09 23.48 9.41
N LEU A 285 1.88 22.51 9.88
CA LEU A 285 1.84 22.09 11.28
C LEU A 285 2.34 23.18 12.22
N ASN A 286 1.63 23.38 13.33
CA ASN A 286 2.06 24.26 14.41
C ASN A 286 3.10 23.56 15.32
N PRO A 287 3.78 24.29 16.24
CA PRO A 287 4.78 23.69 17.11
C PRO A 287 4.26 22.52 17.96
N SER A 288 3.05 22.61 18.51
CA SER A 288 2.48 21.51 19.31
C SER A 288 2.17 20.26 18.48
N GLU A 289 1.77 20.42 17.22
CA GLU A 289 1.54 19.33 16.27
C GLU A 289 2.87 18.68 15.84
N LEU A 290 3.94 19.47 15.70
CA LEU A 290 5.29 18.95 15.45
C LEU A 290 5.86 18.21 16.66
N ASP A 291 5.59 18.69 17.87
CA ASP A 291 6.05 18.04 19.10
C ASP A 291 5.40 16.66 19.28
N LEU A 292 4.12 16.49 18.91
CA LEU A 292 3.48 15.17 18.87
C LEU A 292 4.23 14.20 17.95
N LEU A 293 4.71 14.66 16.79
CA LEU A 293 5.48 13.82 15.86
C LEU A 293 6.88 13.49 16.39
N ARG A 294 7.53 14.43 17.09
CA ARG A 294 8.82 14.20 17.77
C ARG A 294 8.69 13.17 18.88
N ASP A 295 7.63 13.26 19.68
CA ASP A 295 7.38 12.32 20.77
C ASP A 295 7.22 10.88 20.25
N LEU A 296 6.54 10.71 19.11
CA LEU A 296 6.40 9.40 18.46
C LEU A 296 7.73 8.82 17.96
N GLU A 297 8.56 9.66 17.33
CA GLU A 297 9.89 9.24 16.86
C GLU A 297 10.80 8.88 18.05
N ALA A 298 10.74 9.66 19.13
CA ALA A 298 11.46 9.40 20.37
C ALA A 298 11.02 8.12 21.06
N ALA A 299 9.71 7.88 21.20
CA ALA A 299 9.18 6.65 21.82
C ALA A 299 9.55 5.40 21.01
N ARG A 300 9.62 5.51 19.68
CA ARG A 300 10.09 4.41 18.86
C ARG A 300 11.59 4.16 19.02
N GLY A 301 12.40 5.22 19.05
CA GLY A 301 13.85 5.12 19.27
C GLY A 301 14.22 4.59 20.67
N GLY A 302 13.36 4.80 21.67
CA GLY A 302 13.56 4.40 23.06
C GLY A 302 13.28 2.92 23.37
N GLY A 303 12.91 2.10 22.38
CA GLY A 303 12.68 0.67 22.59
C GLY A 303 11.46 0.35 23.48
N VAL A 304 10.44 1.21 23.48
CA VAL A 304 9.15 0.91 24.13
C VAL A 304 8.68 -0.47 23.69
N LEU A 305 8.37 -1.32 24.67
CA LEU A 305 8.03 -2.73 24.48
C LEU A 305 6.98 -2.91 23.37
N PRO A 306 7.07 -3.94 22.53
CA PRO A 306 6.09 -4.19 21.48
C PRO A 306 4.65 -4.34 22.01
N ASP A 307 4.42 -4.63 23.28
CA ASP A 307 3.07 -4.82 23.81
C ASP A 307 2.45 -3.60 24.50
N GLU A 308 3.15 -2.46 24.56
CA GLU A 308 2.59 -1.22 25.10
C GLU A 308 1.91 -0.41 23.98
N PRO A 309 0.69 0.15 24.20
CA PRO A 309 0.02 0.93 23.18
C PRO A 309 0.91 2.12 22.79
N PRO A 310 1.02 2.46 21.49
CA PRO A 310 1.79 3.61 21.06
C PRO A 310 1.34 4.85 21.83
N LEU A 311 2.27 5.78 22.08
CA LEU A 311 2.02 7.10 22.66
C LEU A 311 0.65 7.61 22.22
N ALA A 312 -0.21 7.90 23.20
CA ALA A 312 -1.61 8.18 22.96
C ALA A 312 -1.74 9.44 22.10
N PHE A 313 -2.02 9.24 20.82
CA PHE A 313 -2.63 10.30 20.02
C PHE A 313 -3.86 10.82 20.76
N PRO A 314 -4.18 12.11 20.60
CA PRO A 314 -5.39 12.66 21.21
C PRO A 314 -6.59 11.78 20.87
N ALA A 315 -7.43 11.50 21.88
CA ALA A 315 -8.60 10.68 21.66
C ALA A 315 -9.48 11.28 20.55
N PRO A 316 -10.18 10.43 19.76
CA PRO A 316 -11.12 10.88 18.75
C PRO A 316 -12.11 11.90 19.33
N ARG A 317 -12.43 12.92 18.54
CA ARG A 317 -13.36 13.96 19.00
C ARG A 317 -14.75 13.34 19.12
N THR A 318 -15.35 13.43 20.32
CA THR A 318 -16.71 12.93 20.57
C THR A 318 -17.77 13.62 19.69
N ARG A 319 -17.50 14.85 19.25
CA ARG A 319 -18.28 15.60 18.26
C ARG A 319 -17.32 16.28 17.28
N PRO A 320 -17.00 15.64 16.16
CA PRO A 320 -16.09 16.23 15.18
C PRO A 320 -16.76 17.42 14.48
N SER A 321 -16.00 18.50 14.28
CA SER A 321 -16.48 19.72 13.60
C SER A 321 -16.74 19.54 12.10
N VAL A 322 -16.20 18.47 11.51
CA VAL A 322 -16.36 18.12 10.10
C VAL A 322 -16.87 16.69 10.02
N ALA A 323 -17.89 16.41 9.23
CA ALA A 323 -18.42 15.06 9.06
C ALA A 323 -17.47 14.18 8.21
N ALA A 324 -17.43 12.88 8.48
CA ALA A 324 -16.77 11.92 7.59
C ALA A 324 -17.52 11.79 6.26
N VAL A 325 -16.82 11.48 5.18
CA VAL A 325 -17.40 11.18 3.87
C VAL A 325 -18.38 10.02 4.00
N ARG A 326 -19.46 10.05 3.22
CA ARG A 326 -20.39 8.93 3.07
C ARG A 326 -20.24 8.35 1.69
N VAL A 327 -19.87 7.08 1.62
CA VAL A 327 -19.65 6.33 0.39
C VAL A 327 -20.88 5.48 0.11
N PRO A 328 -21.45 5.55 -1.11
CA PRO A 328 -22.54 4.66 -1.49
C PRO A 328 -22.14 3.20 -1.35
N ALA A 329 -23.02 2.37 -0.78
CA ALA A 329 -22.73 0.96 -0.54
C ALA A 329 -22.24 0.22 -1.78
N ALA A 330 -22.76 0.53 -2.97
CA ALA A 330 -22.32 -0.05 -4.23
C ALA A 330 -20.82 0.18 -4.52
N VAL A 331 -20.29 1.36 -4.22
CA VAL A 331 -18.87 1.69 -4.40
C VAL A 331 -18.03 0.90 -3.41
N SER A 332 -18.44 0.86 -2.14
CA SER A 332 -17.72 0.11 -1.11
C SER A 332 -17.74 -1.40 -1.36
N LEU A 333 -18.86 -1.96 -1.84
CA LEU A 333 -18.96 -3.38 -2.23
C LEU A 333 -18.07 -3.70 -3.44
N LYS A 334 -17.95 -2.81 -4.42
CA LYS A 334 -17.02 -2.98 -5.55
C LYS A 334 -15.56 -3.02 -5.10
N ARG A 335 -15.18 -2.17 -4.13
CA ARG A 335 -13.83 -2.22 -3.52
C ARG A 335 -13.60 -3.53 -2.76
N LEU A 336 -14.60 -4.02 -2.02
CA LEU A 336 -14.53 -5.32 -1.34
C LEU A 336 -14.31 -6.47 -2.33
N ASP A 337 -15.06 -6.50 -3.42
CA ASP A 337 -14.93 -7.48 -4.50
C ASP A 337 -13.49 -7.48 -5.08
N THR A 338 -12.93 -6.29 -5.29
CA THR A 338 -11.56 -6.11 -5.78
C THR A 338 -10.54 -6.75 -4.82
N TYR A 339 -10.59 -6.43 -3.51
CA TYR A 339 -9.66 -6.99 -2.53
C TYR A 339 -9.77 -8.52 -2.38
N LEU A 340 -10.99 -9.05 -2.46
CA LEU A 340 -11.22 -10.50 -2.43
C LEU A 340 -10.66 -11.19 -3.68
N SER A 341 -10.85 -10.60 -4.86
CA SER A 341 -10.32 -11.12 -6.12
C SER A 341 -8.78 -11.15 -6.16
N GLU A 342 -8.15 -10.19 -5.48
CA GLU A 342 -6.70 -10.08 -5.33
C GLU A 342 -6.12 -11.00 -4.23
N GLY A 343 -6.98 -11.65 -3.44
CA GLY A 343 -6.57 -12.48 -2.31
C GLY A 343 -6.07 -11.69 -1.09
N GLU A 344 -6.30 -10.38 -1.05
CA GLU A 344 -5.89 -9.48 0.04
C GLU A 344 -6.92 -9.54 1.20
N LEU A 345 -7.01 -10.70 1.85
CA LEU A 345 -8.05 -11.02 2.84
C LEU A 345 -8.07 -10.06 4.04
N ALA A 346 -6.91 -9.57 4.48
CA ALA A 346 -6.83 -8.61 5.58
C ALA A 346 -7.37 -7.22 5.18
N HIS A 347 -7.09 -6.77 3.95
CA HIS A 347 -7.67 -5.54 3.40
C HIS A 347 -9.19 -5.67 3.26
N ALA A 348 -9.65 -6.82 2.75
CA ALA A 348 -11.07 -7.14 2.64
C ALA A 348 -11.77 -7.12 4.01
N ASP A 349 -11.13 -7.60 5.08
CA ASP A 349 -11.68 -7.59 6.44
C ASP A 349 -11.82 -6.18 7.03
N LEU A 350 -10.76 -5.37 6.94
CA LEU A 350 -10.78 -3.98 7.39
C LEU A 350 -11.84 -3.18 6.63
N HIS A 351 -11.93 -3.38 5.32
CA HIS A 351 -12.93 -2.72 4.49
C HIS A 351 -14.35 -3.21 4.78
N THR A 352 -14.53 -4.51 5.05
CA THR A 352 -15.80 -5.07 5.53
C THR A 352 -16.25 -4.40 6.82
N THR A 353 -15.33 -4.20 7.76
CA THR A 353 -15.60 -3.48 9.02
C THR A 353 -16.06 -2.05 8.74
N ALA A 354 -15.38 -1.32 7.85
CA ALA A 354 -15.76 0.04 7.46
C ALA A 354 -17.16 0.11 6.82
N ILE A 355 -17.50 -0.82 5.92
CA ILE A 355 -18.84 -0.92 5.29
C ILE A 355 -19.94 -1.05 6.35
N LEU A 356 -19.75 -1.92 7.35
CA LEU A 356 -20.76 -2.13 8.38
C LEU A 356 -20.86 -0.94 9.34
N LEU A 357 -19.74 -0.31 9.69
CA LEU A 357 -19.74 0.92 10.51
C LEU A 357 -20.48 2.05 9.79
N GLU A 358 -20.24 2.23 8.50
CA GLU A 358 -20.94 3.22 7.68
C GLU A 358 -22.44 2.95 7.58
N ALA A 359 -22.81 1.71 7.29
CA ALA A 359 -24.21 1.32 7.18
C ALA A 359 -24.95 1.41 8.52
N ALA A 360 -24.25 1.28 9.65
CA ALA A 360 -24.80 1.51 10.98
C ALA A 360 -24.81 2.99 11.41
N ASP A 361 -24.23 3.90 10.61
CA ASP A 361 -23.99 5.32 10.92
C ASP A 361 -23.07 5.55 12.14
N ARG A 362 -22.02 4.73 12.27
CA ARG A 362 -21.13 4.69 13.46
C ARG A 362 -19.64 4.75 13.11
N LEU A 363 -19.31 5.39 12.00
CA LEU A 363 -17.91 5.62 11.58
C LEU A 363 -17.14 6.47 12.60
N ASP A 364 -17.80 7.45 13.22
CA ASP A 364 -17.15 8.35 14.18
C ASP A 364 -16.83 7.66 15.51
N GLU A 365 -17.59 6.62 15.89
CA GLU A 365 -17.36 5.89 17.13
C GLU A 365 -16.57 4.61 16.95
N GLY A 366 -16.41 4.07 15.74
CA GLY A 366 -15.58 2.90 15.46
C GLY A 366 -16.21 1.55 15.85
N TRP A 367 -17.39 1.54 16.47
CA TRP A 367 -18.09 0.32 16.89
C TRP A 367 -19.60 0.49 16.95
N PHE A 368 -20.36 -0.62 16.95
CA PHE A 368 -21.79 -0.57 17.22
C PHE A 368 -22.33 -1.76 18.02
N GLY A 369 -23.24 -1.48 18.95
CA GLY A 369 -24.02 -2.52 19.64
C GLY A 369 -25.38 -2.82 19.00
N THR A 370 -26.10 -3.77 19.59
CA THR A 370 -27.43 -4.26 19.16
C THR A 370 -28.50 -3.18 18.99
N ARG A 371 -28.38 -2.05 19.70
CA ARG A 371 -29.31 -0.91 19.57
C ARG A 371 -29.20 -0.18 18.22
N HIS A 372 -28.03 -0.20 17.58
CA HIS A 372 -27.78 0.50 16.31
C HIS A 372 -28.04 -0.39 15.09
N VAL A 373 -28.16 -1.71 15.30
CA VAL A 373 -28.41 -2.70 14.25
C VAL A 373 -29.65 -2.42 13.39
N ARG A 374 -30.62 -1.65 13.89
CA ARG A 374 -31.79 -1.25 13.10
C ARG A 374 -31.44 -0.30 11.95
N ALA A 375 -30.34 0.45 12.06
CA ALA A 375 -29.85 1.32 11.00
C ALA A 375 -29.09 0.52 9.92
N LEU A 376 -28.54 -0.65 10.29
CA LEU A 376 -27.81 -1.51 9.37
C LEU A 376 -28.75 -2.05 8.29
N SER A 377 -28.45 -1.74 7.03
CA SER A 377 -29.22 -2.23 5.88
C SER A 377 -29.01 -3.74 5.69
N ALA A 378 -30.11 -4.48 5.58
CA ALA A 378 -30.09 -5.91 5.26
C ALA A 378 -29.49 -6.19 3.87
N GLU A 379 -29.67 -5.26 2.92
CA GLU A 379 -29.09 -5.35 1.57
C GLU A 379 -27.56 -5.26 1.62
N VAL A 380 -27.03 -4.32 2.41
CA VAL A 380 -25.57 -4.17 2.58
C VAL A 380 -24.98 -5.42 3.20
N LEU A 381 -25.64 -5.95 4.23
CA LEU A 381 -25.17 -7.16 4.91
C LEU A 381 -25.20 -8.39 3.98
N ALA A 382 -26.25 -8.54 3.18
CA ALA A 382 -26.36 -9.59 2.18
C ALA A 382 -25.32 -9.44 1.07
N GLY A 383 -25.04 -8.22 0.62
CA GLY A 383 -24.01 -7.93 -0.38
C GLY A 383 -22.60 -8.28 0.10
N VAL A 384 -22.27 -7.91 1.34
CA VAL A 384 -20.99 -8.30 1.97
C VAL A 384 -20.87 -9.82 2.07
N ASP A 385 -21.91 -10.50 2.58
CA ASP A 385 -21.88 -11.96 2.75
C ASP A 385 -21.78 -12.69 1.40
N ALA A 386 -22.51 -12.23 0.39
CA ALA A 386 -22.46 -12.79 -0.97
C ALA A 386 -21.04 -12.71 -1.54
N LEU A 387 -20.37 -11.56 -1.46
CA LEU A 387 -19.01 -11.41 -1.97
C LEU A 387 -18.01 -12.36 -1.28
N TRP A 388 -18.04 -12.42 0.06
CA TRP A 388 -17.18 -13.35 0.80
C TRP A 388 -17.48 -14.82 0.46
N SER A 389 -18.75 -15.17 0.30
CA SER A 389 -19.19 -16.51 -0.08
C SER A 389 -18.74 -16.86 -1.50
N ASP A 390 -18.95 -15.98 -2.48
CA ASP A 390 -18.68 -16.23 -3.90
C ASP A 390 -17.18 -16.45 -4.15
N HIS A 391 -16.32 -15.59 -3.61
CA HIS A 391 -14.86 -15.71 -3.74
C HIS A 391 -14.29 -16.92 -2.99
N SER A 392 -14.98 -17.40 -1.95
CA SER A 392 -14.53 -18.54 -1.15
C SER A 392 -15.22 -19.87 -1.48
N ARG A 393 -16.24 -19.87 -2.37
CA ARG A 393 -17.17 -20.98 -2.63
C ARG A 393 -17.93 -21.42 -1.37
N GLY A 394 -18.47 -20.46 -0.63
CA GLY A 394 -19.26 -20.67 0.59
C GLY A 394 -18.44 -21.04 1.83
N ARG A 395 -17.10 -20.95 1.77
CA ARG A 395 -16.23 -21.33 2.90
C ARG A 395 -15.97 -20.18 3.88
N GLN A 396 -16.23 -18.94 3.48
CA GLN A 396 -15.97 -17.72 4.23
C GLN A 396 -17.22 -16.82 4.18
N GLY A 397 -17.23 -15.78 5.01
CA GLY A 397 -18.35 -14.85 5.14
C GLY A 397 -19.11 -15.01 6.47
N LEU A 398 -20.11 -14.17 6.66
CA LEU A 398 -20.88 -14.09 7.90
C LEU A 398 -21.82 -15.30 8.05
N ARG A 399 -22.33 -15.84 6.94
CA ARG A 399 -23.09 -17.09 6.92
C ARG A 399 -22.24 -18.28 7.33
N ALA A 400 -21.06 -18.43 6.77
CA ALA A 400 -20.14 -19.51 7.16
C ALA A 400 -19.77 -19.42 8.65
N GLN A 401 -19.58 -18.22 9.19
CA GLN A 401 -19.38 -18.02 10.63
C GLN A 401 -20.58 -18.49 11.47
N ALA A 402 -21.80 -18.17 11.04
CA ALA A 402 -22.99 -18.54 11.78
C ALA A 402 -23.34 -20.03 11.72
N GLU A 403 -23.00 -20.71 10.61
CA GLU A 403 -23.07 -22.17 10.49
C GLU A 403 -22.09 -22.87 11.44
N LEU A 404 -20.91 -22.26 11.67
CA LEU A 404 -19.94 -22.76 12.64
C LEU A 404 -20.41 -22.59 14.09
N ALA A 405 -20.97 -21.43 14.43
CA ALA A 405 -21.40 -21.09 15.78
C ALA A 405 -22.54 -20.07 15.78
N PRO A 406 -23.81 -20.51 15.96
CA PRO A 406 -24.95 -19.61 15.86
C PRO A 406 -25.07 -18.67 17.07
N VAL A 407 -25.17 -17.37 16.80
CA VAL A 407 -25.47 -16.35 17.82
C VAL A 407 -26.97 -16.25 18.03
N SER A 408 -27.45 -16.52 19.25
CA SER A 408 -28.88 -16.60 19.53
C SER A 408 -29.42 -15.51 20.44
N ARG A 409 -28.64 -15.07 21.44
CA ARG A 409 -29.09 -14.04 22.40
C ARG A 409 -28.14 -12.85 22.52
N ALA A 410 -27.10 -12.80 21.69
CA ALA A 410 -26.03 -11.80 21.78
C ALA A 410 -25.39 -11.76 23.18
N ARG A 411 -25.18 -12.95 23.78
CA ARG A 411 -24.49 -13.08 25.08
C ARG A 411 -22.99 -13.19 24.87
N HIS A 412 -22.21 -12.85 25.89
CA HIS A 412 -20.76 -13.01 25.84
C HIS A 412 -20.34 -14.47 25.57
N THR A 413 -21.11 -15.45 26.08
CA THR A 413 -20.91 -16.88 25.77
C THR A 413 -21.03 -17.21 24.29
N ASP A 414 -21.92 -16.52 23.56
CA ASP A 414 -22.10 -16.70 22.11
C ASP A 414 -20.85 -16.23 21.37
N PHE A 415 -20.26 -15.10 21.81
CA PHE A 415 -19.03 -14.56 21.25
C PHE A 415 -17.82 -15.48 21.51
N LEU A 416 -17.73 -16.03 22.73
CA LEU A 416 -16.65 -16.97 23.07
C LEU A 416 -16.70 -18.22 22.18
N ALA A 417 -17.88 -18.82 21.98
CA ALA A 417 -18.07 -19.96 21.09
C ALA A 417 -17.71 -19.62 19.64
N LEU A 418 -18.21 -18.49 19.13
CA LEU A 418 -17.93 -18.02 17.78
C LEU A 418 -16.45 -17.77 17.54
N SER A 419 -15.79 -17.06 18.46
CA SER A 419 -14.37 -16.72 18.31
C SER A 419 -13.44 -17.94 18.35
N VAL A 420 -13.79 -19.00 19.08
CA VAL A 420 -13.07 -20.29 19.02
C VAL A 420 -13.31 -20.98 17.68
N ALA A 421 -14.56 -21.02 17.22
CA ALA A 421 -14.93 -21.68 15.97
C ALA A 421 -14.30 -21.02 14.74
N CYS A 422 -14.24 -19.68 14.71
CA CYS A 422 -13.57 -18.90 13.68
C CYS A 422 -12.03 -18.92 13.78
N GLY A 423 -11.46 -19.54 14.82
CA GLY A 423 -10.01 -19.62 15.01
C GLY A 423 -9.34 -18.32 15.48
N TRP A 424 -10.11 -17.35 15.98
CA TRP A 424 -9.60 -16.11 16.55
C TRP A 424 -8.88 -16.31 17.89
N ARG A 425 -9.15 -17.45 18.55
CA ARG A 425 -8.50 -17.93 19.77
C ARG A 425 -8.46 -19.46 19.81
N ASP A 426 -7.59 -20.04 20.65
CA ASP A 426 -7.46 -21.50 20.76
C ASP A 426 -8.58 -22.15 21.57
N SER A 427 -8.95 -21.51 22.69
CA SER A 427 -9.98 -21.96 23.62
C SER A 427 -10.72 -20.76 24.21
N VAL A 428 -11.83 -21.02 24.92
CA VAL A 428 -12.61 -19.99 25.61
C VAL A 428 -11.79 -19.21 26.66
N GLU A 429 -10.84 -19.90 27.29
CA GLU A 429 -9.93 -19.34 28.32
C GLU A 429 -8.75 -18.60 27.72
N SER A 430 -8.45 -18.85 26.44
CA SER A 430 -7.30 -18.24 25.75
C SER A 430 -7.62 -16.78 25.38
N PRO A 431 -6.69 -15.83 25.62
CA PRO A 431 -6.88 -14.46 25.20
C PRO A 431 -6.87 -14.37 23.66
N VAL A 432 -7.62 -13.41 23.12
CA VAL A 432 -7.50 -13.03 21.71
C VAL A 432 -6.18 -12.26 21.54
N PRO A 433 -5.44 -12.45 20.44
CA PRO A 433 -4.27 -11.63 20.15
C PRO A 433 -4.59 -10.13 20.26
N ARG A 434 -3.81 -9.42 21.09
CA ARG A 434 -3.98 -7.97 21.26
C ARG A 434 -3.75 -7.22 19.95
N ARG A 435 -2.77 -7.63 19.16
CA ARG A 435 -2.44 -7.01 17.87
C ARG A 435 -3.28 -7.58 16.71
N TYR A 436 -3.96 -6.73 15.95
CA TYR A 436 -4.77 -7.10 14.78
C TYR A 436 -4.02 -8.02 13.81
N ARG A 437 -2.77 -7.71 13.46
CA ARG A 437 -1.96 -8.54 12.54
C ARG A 437 -1.81 -9.99 13.01
N ARG A 438 -1.61 -10.22 14.30
CA ARG A 438 -1.51 -11.58 14.86
C ARG A 438 -2.84 -12.31 14.80
N LEU A 439 -3.96 -11.58 14.91
CA LEU A 439 -5.29 -12.14 14.73
C LEU A 439 -5.49 -12.58 13.27
N THR A 440 -5.15 -11.74 12.29
CA THR A 440 -5.30 -12.07 10.86
C THR A 440 -4.37 -13.20 10.41
N GLU A 441 -3.13 -13.26 10.93
CA GLU A 441 -2.20 -14.37 10.65
C GLU A 441 -2.75 -15.72 11.17
N ARG A 442 -3.45 -15.71 12.31
CA ARG A 442 -4.10 -16.90 12.88
C ARG A 442 -5.40 -17.28 12.18
N ALA A 443 -6.20 -16.28 11.82
CA ALA A 443 -7.43 -16.47 11.05
C ALA A 443 -7.15 -16.88 9.59
N GLY A 444 -5.92 -16.65 9.10
CA GLY A 444 -5.45 -17.00 7.75
C GLY A 444 -5.15 -18.49 7.55
N HIS A 445 -4.30 -18.80 6.56
CA HIS A 445 -4.01 -20.16 6.12
C HIS A 445 -3.36 -21.05 7.20
N GLY A 446 -4.21 -21.65 8.03
CA GLY A 446 -3.88 -22.71 8.98
C GLY A 446 -4.77 -23.95 8.78
N PRO A 447 -4.68 -24.96 9.66
CA PRO A 447 -5.42 -26.22 9.55
C PRO A 447 -6.96 -26.07 9.66
N ARG A 448 -7.49 -24.90 10.02
CA ARG A 448 -8.93 -24.59 10.07
C ARG A 448 -9.32 -23.77 8.82
N ARG A 449 -10.30 -24.27 8.07
CA ARG A 449 -10.50 -24.02 6.62
C ARG A 449 -11.15 -22.67 6.21
N GLY A 450 -10.66 -21.52 6.67
CA GLY A 450 -11.08 -20.23 6.08
C GLY A 450 -10.72 -19.00 6.89
N PHE A 451 -10.49 -17.87 6.20
CA PHE A 451 -10.42 -16.55 6.82
C PHE A 451 -11.85 -16.02 7.02
N TYR A 452 -12.16 -15.61 8.25
CA TYR A 452 -13.50 -15.13 8.61
C TYR A 452 -13.43 -13.64 8.97
N PRO A 453 -14.31 -12.79 8.39
CA PRO A 453 -14.37 -11.37 8.72
C PRO A 453 -14.44 -11.12 10.23
N THR A 454 -13.46 -10.43 10.78
CA THR A 454 -13.31 -10.23 12.22
C THR A 454 -14.22 -9.12 12.75
N LEU A 455 -14.61 -8.18 11.88
CA LEU A 455 -15.34 -6.95 12.23
C LEU A 455 -14.61 -6.10 13.28
N ARG A 456 -13.30 -6.27 13.38
CA ARG A 456 -12.45 -5.61 14.35
C ARG A 456 -11.91 -4.32 13.75
N ASN A 457 -12.10 -3.20 14.46
CA ASN A 457 -11.48 -1.93 14.13
C ASN A 457 -10.14 -1.78 14.86
N PRO A 458 -8.97 -1.82 14.17
CA PRO A 458 -7.67 -1.68 14.84
C PRO A 458 -7.48 -0.32 15.53
N GLN A 459 -8.21 0.71 15.11
CA GLN A 459 -8.12 2.05 15.71
C GLN A 459 -8.69 2.11 17.13
N ASP A 460 -9.55 1.15 17.51
CA ASP A 460 -10.09 1.08 18.86
C ASP A 460 -9.11 0.42 19.86
N GLU A 461 -8.14 -0.37 19.38
CA GLU A 461 -7.25 -1.20 20.23
C GLU A 461 -6.40 -0.45 21.27
N PRO A 462 -6.03 0.83 21.08
CA PRO A 462 -5.39 1.62 22.12
C PRO A 462 -6.29 1.91 23.34
N PHE A 463 -7.62 1.87 23.21
CA PHE A 463 -8.56 2.19 24.30
C PHE A 463 -8.85 0.98 25.18
N HIS A 464 -9.04 1.18 26.50
CA HIS A 464 -9.22 0.07 27.45
C HIS A 464 -10.45 -0.82 27.18
N ASP A 465 -11.52 -0.24 26.62
CA ASP A 465 -12.80 -0.90 26.35
C ASP A 465 -12.91 -1.51 24.93
N TRP A 466 -11.80 -1.58 24.19
CA TRP A 466 -11.77 -2.05 22.80
C TRP A 466 -12.40 -3.44 22.61
N TYR A 467 -12.16 -4.35 23.55
CA TYR A 467 -12.64 -5.73 23.46
C TYR A 467 -14.16 -5.81 23.61
N ASP A 468 -14.73 -5.02 24.52
CA ASP A 468 -16.17 -4.94 24.74
C ASP A 468 -16.87 -4.33 23.51
N ARG A 469 -16.29 -3.26 22.96
CA ARG A 469 -16.76 -2.62 21.72
C ARG A 469 -16.74 -3.58 20.53
N TRP A 470 -15.64 -4.30 20.34
CA TRP A 470 -15.50 -5.27 19.26
C TRP A 470 -16.48 -6.43 19.40
N SER A 471 -16.58 -7.03 20.59
CA SER A 471 -17.52 -8.13 20.83
C SER A 471 -18.97 -7.70 20.64
N ALA A 472 -19.33 -6.47 21.01
CA ALA A 472 -20.64 -5.88 20.75
C ALA A 472 -20.94 -5.79 19.25
N THR A 473 -19.99 -5.33 18.43
CA THR A 473 -20.12 -5.24 16.96
C THR A 473 -20.34 -6.60 16.32
N VAL A 474 -19.57 -7.62 16.74
CA VAL A 474 -19.71 -8.99 16.21
C VAL A 474 -21.09 -9.56 16.54
N LEU A 475 -21.49 -9.51 17.80
CA LEU A 475 -22.78 -10.05 18.25
C LEU A 475 -23.96 -9.31 17.62
N ALA A 476 -23.85 -7.98 17.47
CA ALA A 476 -24.84 -7.13 16.85
C ALA A 476 -25.07 -7.50 15.37
N THR A 477 -23.98 -7.67 14.61
CA THR A 477 -24.02 -8.06 13.19
C THR A 477 -24.70 -9.41 13.00
N HIS A 478 -24.28 -10.43 13.76
CA HIS A 478 -24.84 -11.78 13.66
C HIS A 478 -26.32 -11.84 14.05
N LEU A 479 -26.73 -11.07 15.06
CA LEU A 479 -28.15 -10.98 15.44
C LEU A 479 -29.01 -10.35 14.34
N HIS A 480 -28.47 -9.39 13.57
CA HIS A 480 -29.15 -8.81 12.41
C HIS A 480 -29.27 -9.81 11.27
N ALA A 481 -28.15 -10.46 10.92
CA ALA A 481 -28.03 -11.37 9.79
C ALA A 481 -29.09 -12.48 9.85
N ARG A 482 -29.30 -13.02 11.05
CA ARG A 482 -30.33 -14.03 11.32
C ARG A 482 -31.76 -13.49 11.19
N ARG A 483 -32.02 -12.24 11.58
CA ARG A 483 -33.37 -11.63 11.50
C ARG A 483 -33.74 -11.22 10.08
N GLY A 484 -32.75 -10.84 9.27
CA GLY A 484 -32.94 -10.40 7.88
C GLY A 484 -32.93 -11.54 6.84
N GLY A 485 -32.77 -12.79 7.26
CA GLY A 485 -32.71 -13.95 6.35
C GLY A 485 -31.39 -14.07 5.57
N ALA A 486 -30.34 -13.34 5.96
CA ALA A 486 -29.01 -13.43 5.34
C ALA A 486 -28.24 -14.68 5.80
N VAL A 487 -28.65 -15.28 6.93
CA VAL A 487 -28.06 -16.45 7.58
C VAL A 487 -29.19 -17.42 7.99
N PRO A 488 -29.05 -18.74 7.73
CA PRO A 488 -30.08 -19.73 8.03
C PRO A 488 -30.41 -19.90 9.53
#